data_AF-A0A3M7EQJ5-F1
#
_entry.id   AF-A0A3M7EQJ5-F1
#
_cell.length_a   1.000
_cell.length_b   1.000
_cell.length_c   1.000
_cell.angle_alpha   90.00
_cell.angle_beta   90.00
_cell.angle_gamma   90.00
#
_symmetry.space_group_name_H-M   'P 1'
#
loop_
_entity.id
_entity.type
_entity.pdbx_description
1 polymer ?
#
loop_
_entity_poly.entity_id
_entity_poly.type
_entity_poly.pdbx_seq_one_letter_code
_entity_poly.pdbx_strand_id
1 'polypeptide(L)'
;MSNPFLTTAATPGNGTIHLALLPPDTPRLRTASYQYPLKLVSPAPTRSNNEDPKLVHTVYLLTYGGGLVAGDSINLNVTLETTTRLVLLTQGSTKLFKAPDRQTISKQTMNVDLAPESALCYLPDPVQPFAQSFFEQSQTYNILLPATGVQSAANLCVLDWVCNGRPANGEDWSFFRYGSRNEVYFHLPDGRNRLLLRDNVLLDDYGKSGSISERMHGLAAFGTLIVHGQLFRRLGQFFMDEFKAVPRIGGRRWDTGSDDGHDESDAASVRRSVRHKHEVADGLLWSSAAVRGCVVVKFGAKSVEGGKRWLKSMLEEEGSLIQEFGERAMLCLR
;
A
#
# COMPACT_ATOMS: atom_id res chain seq x y z
N MET A 1 14.47 -45.18 11.05
CA MET A 1 13.71 -44.53 12.15
C MET A 1 13.69 -43.03 11.85
N SER A 2 12.54 -42.51 11.43
CA SER A 2 12.32 -41.06 11.25
C SER A 2 12.22 -40.40 12.62
N ASN A 3 13.05 -39.38 12.88
CA ASN A 3 13.06 -38.65 14.14
C ASN A 3 11.72 -37.88 14.30
N PRO A 4 10.86 -38.21 15.28
CA PRO A 4 9.58 -37.54 15.48
C PRO A 4 9.71 -36.11 16.01
N PHE A 5 10.94 -35.65 16.30
CA PHE A 5 11.27 -34.29 16.76
C PHE A 5 11.96 -33.43 15.72
N LEU A 6 11.99 -33.83 14.44
CA LEU A 6 12.30 -32.90 13.35
C LEU A 6 11.13 -31.92 13.18
N THR A 7 10.99 -31.02 14.15
CA THR A 7 10.35 -29.74 13.91
C THR A 7 11.24 -29.05 12.88
N THR A 8 10.72 -28.81 11.69
CA THR A 8 11.34 -27.86 10.76
C THR A 8 11.44 -26.55 11.50
N ALA A 9 12.64 -26.22 12.00
CA ALA A 9 12.87 -24.98 12.72
C ALA A 9 12.37 -23.84 11.83
N ALA A 10 11.34 -23.13 12.26
CA ALA A 10 10.73 -22.07 11.48
C ALA A 10 11.83 -21.05 11.15
N THR A 11 12.00 -20.76 9.86
CA THR A 11 13.05 -19.84 9.42
C THR A 11 12.77 -18.44 9.98
N PRO A 12 13.76 -17.77 10.59
CA PRO A 12 13.61 -16.40 11.06
C PRO A 12 13.05 -15.47 9.99
N GLY A 13 12.13 -14.60 10.39
CA GLY A 13 11.47 -13.62 9.51
C GLY A 13 10.40 -14.19 8.59
N ASN A 14 10.18 -15.50 8.57
CA ASN A 14 9.07 -16.09 7.81
C ASN A 14 7.74 -15.88 8.53
N GLY A 15 6.69 -15.62 7.76
CA GLY A 15 5.32 -15.64 8.24
C GLY A 15 4.32 -16.05 7.18
N THR A 16 3.16 -16.50 7.65
CA THR A 16 2.03 -16.91 6.81
C THR A 16 0.73 -16.37 7.38
N ILE A 17 -0.06 -15.70 6.53
CA ILE A 17 -1.44 -15.30 6.78
C ILE A 17 -2.31 -16.08 5.80
N HIS A 18 -3.23 -16.92 6.30
CA HIS A 18 -4.21 -17.60 5.46
C HIS A 18 -5.61 -17.29 5.97
N LEU A 19 -6.35 -16.50 5.19
CA LEU A 19 -7.74 -16.18 5.45
C LEU A 19 -8.62 -17.09 4.57
N ALA A 20 -9.35 -18.00 5.21
CA ALA A 20 -10.12 -19.05 4.55
C ALA A 20 -11.62 -18.95 4.86
N LEU A 21 -12.46 -19.57 4.02
CA LEU A 21 -13.87 -19.79 4.35
C LEU A 21 -14.01 -21.11 5.12
N LEU A 22 -14.45 -21.04 6.38
CA LEU A 22 -14.79 -22.25 7.14
C LEU A 22 -16.31 -22.51 7.08
N PRO A 23 -16.76 -23.78 7.07
CA PRO A 23 -18.19 -24.10 7.05
C PRO A 23 -18.95 -23.40 8.20
N PRO A 24 -20.16 -22.86 7.96
CA PRO A 24 -20.93 -22.83 6.71
C PRO A 24 -20.73 -21.52 5.91
N ASP A 25 -19.49 -21.17 5.53
CA ASP A 25 -19.09 -19.94 4.79
C ASP A 25 -18.78 -18.71 5.67
N THR A 26 -18.15 -18.93 6.81
CA THR A 26 -17.63 -17.84 7.65
C THR A 26 -16.13 -17.61 7.39
N PRO A 27 -15.71 -16.39 6.95
CA PRO A 27 -14.29 -16.05 6.83
C PRO A 27 -13.56 -16.17 8.18
N ARG A 28 -12.48 -16.95 8.25
CA ARG A 28 -11.67 -17.14 9.46
C ARG A 28 -10.20 -17.13 9.12
N LEU A 29 -9.42 -16.49 9.98
CA LEU A 29 -7.97 -16.53 9.93
C LEU A 29 -7.51 -17.95 10.31
N ARG A 30 -7.36 -18.80 9.30
CA ARG A 30 -7.00 -20.22 9.44
C ARG A 30 -5.58 -20.37 9.97
N THR A 31 -4.67 -19.52 9.48
CA THR A 31 -3.28 -19.50 9.89
C THR A 31 -2.81 -18.05 10.02
N ALA A 32 -2.13 -17.75 11.12
CA ALA A 32 -1.35 -16.53 11.31
C ALA A 32 -0.07 -16.92 12.06
N SER A 33 0.90 -17.46 11.32
CA SER A 33 2.18 -17.91 11.87
C SER A 33 3.27 -16.91 11.52
N TYR A 34 4.23 -16.77 12.41
CA TYR A 34 5.39 -15.91 12.21
C TYR A 34 6.57 -16.42 13.02
N GLN A 35 7.77 -16.05 12.58
CA GLN A 35 9.00 -16.20 13.32
C GLN A 35 9.71 -14.86 13.44
N TYR A 36 10.33 -14.61 14.59
CA TYR A 36 11.20 -13.44 14.80
C TYR A 36 12.14 -13.23 13.61
N PRO A 37 12.33 -12.01 13.10
CA PRO A 37 11.89 -10.73 13.69
C PRO A 37 10.47 -10.27 13.29
N LEU A 38 9.74 -11.01 12.47
CA LEU A 38 8.33 -10.70 12.15
C LEU A 38 7.44 -11.01 13.36
N LYS A 39 6.42 -10.17 13.58
CA LYS A 39 5.32 -10.44 14.50
C LYS A 39 4.00 -10.05 13.85
N LEU A 40 3.01 -10.94 13.96
CA LEU A 40 1.65 -10.70 13.48
C LEU A 40 0.71 -10.57 14.67
N VAL A 41 -0.14 -9.54 14.65
CA VAL A 41 -1.19 -9.36 15.66
C VAL A 41 -2.54 -9.25 14.95
N SER A 42 -3.49 -10.10 15.34
CA SER A 42 -4.82 -10.15 14.74
C SER A 42 -5.88 -9.92 15.81
N PRO A 43 -6.48 -8.72 15.91
CA PRO A 43 -7.65 -8.50 16.76
C PRO A 43 -8.89 -9.24 16.24
N ALA A 44 -9.95 -9.27 17.07
CA ALA A 44 -11.24 -9.79 16.64
C ALA A 44 -11.74 -9.08 15.36
N PRO A 45 -12.27 -9.83 14.38
CA PRO A 45 -12.75 -9.26 13.12
C PRO A 45 -13.95 -8.35 13.33
N THR A 46 -14.14 -7.41 12.41
CA THR A 46 -15.26 -6.45 12.39
C THR A 46 -16.18 -6.72 11.21
N ARG A 47 -17.38 -6.13 11.22
CA ARG A 47 -18.30 -6.18 10.06
C ARG A 47 -18.17 -4.90 9.25
N SER A 48 -18.29 -5.01 7.93
CA SER A 48 -18.36 -3.86 7.03
C SER A 48 -19.67 -3.09 7.19
N ASN A 49 -19.70 -1.84 6.73
CA ASN A 49 -20.84 -0.92 6.89
C ASN A 49 -21.87 -1.04 5.74
N ASN A 50 -22.01 -2.22 5.16
CA ASN A 50 -22.89 -2.50 4.02
C ASN A 50 -24.23 -3.12 4.44
N GLU A 51 -25.24 -3.04 3.57
CA GLU A 51 -26.53 -3.73 3.73
C GLU A 51 -26.36 -5.25 3.92
N ASP A 52 -25.38 -5.84 3.23
CA ASP A 52 -24.89 -7.21 3.46
C ASP A 52 -23.49 -7.18 4.11
N PRO A 53 -23.41 -7.14 5.46
CA PRO A 53 -22.17 -6.91 6.18
C PRO A 53 -21.21 -8.11 6.07
N LYS A 54 -20.06 -7.88 5.41
CA LYS A 54 -18.97 -8.85 5.30
C LYS A 54 -18.07 -8.82 6.52
N LEU A 55 -17.50 -9.96 6.88
CA LEU A 55 -16.55 -10.06 7.98
C LEU A 55 -15.15 -9.64 7.49
N VAL A 56 -14.60 -8.61 8.11
CA VAL A 56 -13.31 -8.00 7.80
C VAL A 56 -12.30 -8.37 8.87
N HIS A 57 -11.22 -9.01 8.46
CA HIS A 57 -10.10 -9.35 9.35
C HIS A 57 -9.03 -8.26 9.25
N THR A 58 -8.44 -7.89 10.38
CA THR A 58 -7.32 -6.95 10.43
C THR A 58 -6.11 -7.70 10.96
N VAL A 59 -4.97 -7.59 10.28
CA VAL A 59 -3.69 -8.11 10.78
C VAL A 59 -2.66 -6.99 10.76
N TYR A 60 -2.05 -6.73 11.92
CA TYR A 60 -0.93 -5.81 12.05
C TYR A 60 0.37 -6.56 11.77
N LEU A 61 1.19 -5.98 10.90
CA LEU A 61 2.56 -6.39 10.60
C LEU A 61 3.50 -5.57 11.50
N LEU A 62 4.30 -6.25 12.31
CA LEU A 62 5.26 -5.62 13.19
C LEU A 62 6.63 -6.26 13.00
N THR A 63 7.66 -5.44 13.18
CA THR A 63 9.05 -5.89 13.32
C THR A 63 9.45 -5.77 14.79
N TYR A 64 9.92 -6.88 15.37
CA TYR A 64 10.40 -6.89 16.75
C TYR A 64 11.62 -5.96 16.88
N GLY A 65 11.68 -5.18 17.96
CA GLY A 65 12.72 -4.15 18.12
C GLY A 65 12.41 -2.82 17.41
N GLY A 66 11.22 -2.69 16.81
CA GLY A 66 10.73 -1.44 16.23
C GLY A 66 11.30 -1.11 14.84
N GLY A 67 11.97 -2.06 14.19
CA GLY A 67 12.57 -1.89 12.87
C GLY A 67 13.36 -3.12 12.45
N LEU A 68 14.01 -3.03 11.28
CA LEU A 68 14.90 -4.05 10.74
C LEU A 68 16.35 -3.64 10.93
N VAL A 69 17.17 -4.55 11.45
CA VAL A 69 18.62 -4.37 11.54
C VAL A 69 19.31 -4.98 10.32
N ALA A 70 20.60 -4.64 10.14
CA ALA A 70 21.38 -5.04 8.99
C ALA A 70 21.39 -6.58 8.82
N GLY A 71 20.98 -7.05 7.64
CA GLY A 71 20.94 -8.48 7.31
C GLY A 71 19.63 -9.19 7.67
N ASP A 72 18.69 -8.51 8.36
CA ASP A 72 17.35 -9.06 8.57
C ASP A 72 16.65 -9.34 7.25
N SER A 73 15.93 -10.46 7.19
CA SER A 73 15.14 -10.86 6.02
C SER A 73 13.75 -11.28 6.46
N ILE A 74 12.73 -10.54 6.03
CA ILE A 74 11.31 -10.88 6.23
C ILE A 74 10.76 -11.54 4.98
N ASN A 75 10.02 -12.65 5.14
CA ASN A 75 9.29 -13.31 4.07
C ASN A 75 7.86 -13.59 4.54
N LEU A 76 6.89 -12.86 4.00
CA LEU A 76 5.48 -13.01 4.35
C LEU A 76 4.70 -13.58 3.16
N ASN A 77 4.00 -14.69 3.39
CA ASN A 77 3.05 -15.24 2.43
C ASN A 77 1.62 -15.00 2.92
N VAL A 78 0.78 -14.43 2.06
CA VAL A 78 -0.61 -14.10 2.37
C VAL A 78 -1.50 -14.81 1.37
N THR A 79 -2.47 -15.58 1.84
CA THR A 79 -3.44 -16.27 1.00
C THR A 79 -4.85 -15.85 1.40
N LEU A 80 -5.60 -15.30 0.45
CA LEU A 80 -6.98 -14.89 0.60
C LEU A 80 -7.87 -15.80 -0.25
N GLU A 81 -8.73 -16.57 0.39
CA GLU A 81 -9.74 -17.37 -0.30
C GLU A 81 -10.91 -16.50 -0.79
N THR A 82 -11.75 -17.10 -1.64
CA THR A 82 -12.86 -16.44 -2.31
C THR A 82 -13.73 -15.64 -1.34
N THR A 83 -14.16 -14.44 -1.74
CA THR A 83 -15.02 -13.52 -0.95
C THR A 83 -14.44 -12.98 0.37
N THR A 84 -13.22 -13.36 0.77
CA THR A 84 -12.63 -12.88 2.03
C THR A 84 -12.20 -11.40 1.98
N ARG A 85 -12.07 -10.76 3.15
CA ARG A 85 -11.67 -9.35 3.31
C ARG A 85 -10.54 -9.23 4.34
N LEU A 86 -9.37 -8.76 3.91
CA LEU A 86 -8.21 -8.54 4.78
C LEU A 86 -7.76 -7.07 4.75
N VAL A 87 -7.61 -6.50 5.95
CA VAL A 87 -6.90 -5.26 6.20
C VAL A 87 -5.51 -5.59 6.74
N LEU A 88 -4.47 -5.14 6.06
CA LEU A 88 -3.09 -5.16 6.55
C LEU A 88 -2.69 -3.75 6.97
N LEU A 89 -2.07 -3.64 8.14
CA LEU A 89 -1.59 -2.38 8.72
C LEU A 89 -0.24 -2.61 9.39
N THR A 90 0.47 -1.54 9.71
CA THR A 90 1.63 -1.58 10.62
C THR A 90 1.30 -0.90 11.94
N GLN A 91 2.17 -1.04 12.94
CA GLN A 91 2.09 -0.24 14.15
C GLN A 91 3.20 0.83 14.12
N GLY A 92 2.96 1.88 13.33
CA GLY A 92 3.96 2.91 13.06
C GLY A 92 4.91 2.52 11.93
N SER A 93 5.82 3.45 11.61
CA SER A 93 6.80 3.28 10.53
C SER A 93 7.75 2.12 10.78
N THR A 94 7.98 1.30 9.75
CA THR A 94 9.06 0.32 9.73
C THR A 94 10.39 1.05 9.66
N LYS A 95 11.12 1.10 10.78
CA LYS A 95 12.44 1.73 10.83
C LYS A 95 13.48 0.81 10.20
N LEU A 96 14.36 1.35 9.37
CA LEU A 96 15.50 0.60 8.84
C LEU A 96 16.76 1.13 9.48
N PHE A 97 17.39 0.31 10.32
CA PHE A 97 18.60 0.72 11.03
C PHE A 97 19.82 0.73 10.09
N LYS A 98 20.87 1.42 10.55
CA LYS A 98 22.15 1.55 9.85
C LYS A 98 22.75 0.17 9.52
N ALA A 99 23.26 0.04 8.30
CA ALA A 99 24.08 -1.08 7.89
C ALA A 99 25.57 -0.82 8.22
N PRO A 100 26.37 -1.86 8.52
CA PRO A 100 27.81 -1.72 8.75
C PRO A 100 28.54 -1.25 7.48
N ASP A 101 28.03 -1.61 6.30
CA ASP A 101 28.62 -1.32 5.01
C ASP A 101 27.55 -1.24 3.91
N ARG A 102 27.99 -0.97 2.66
CA ARG A 102 27.15 -0.97 1.46
C ARG A 102 27.03 -2.36 0.82
N GLN A 103 27.03 -3.43 1.60
CA GLN A 103 26.87 -4.81 1.10
C GLN A 103 25.85 -5.60 1.94
N THR A 104 25.76 -5.28 3.23
CA THR A 104 24.84 -5.90 4.17
C THR A 104 23.44 -5.32 4.00
N ILE A 105 22.63 -6.05 3.24
CA ILE A 105 21.28 -5.67 2.86
C ILE A 105 20.24 -6.29 3.80
N SER A 106 19.30 -5.48 4.27
CA SER A 106 18.06 -5.96 4.89
C SER A 106 16.97 -6.10 3.83
N LYS A 107 16.14 -7.15 3.93
CA LYS A 107 15.18 -7.51 2.89
C LYS A 107 13.77 -7.71 3.44
N GLN A 108 12.77 -7.36 2.65
CA GLN A 108 11.38 -7.71 2.92
C GLN A 108 10.71 -8.22 1.65
N THR A 109 10.21 -9.46 1.70
CA THR A 109 9.43 -10.06 0.61
C THR A 109 8.01 -10.32 1.09
N MET A 110 7.03 -9.92 0.30
CA MET A 110 5.63 -10.28 0.52
C MET A 110 5.04 -10.89 -0.75
N ASN A 111 4.49 -12.10 -0.65
CA ASN A 111 3.74 -12.72 -1.73
C ASN A 111 2.28 -12.85 -1.30
N VAL A 112 1.36 -12.37 -2.12
CA VAL A 112 -0.08 -12.37 -1.81
C VAL A 112 -0.82 -13.09 -2.92
N ASP A 113 -1.50 -14.18 -2.59
CA ASP A 113 -2.41 -14.88 -3.48
C ASP A 113 -3.85 -14.48 -3.17
N LEU A 114 -4.53 -13.91 -4.16
CA LEU A 114 -5.90 -13.42 -4.04
C LEU A 114 -6.84 -14.24 -4.93
N ALA A 115 -7.67 -15.07 -4.31
CA ALA A 115 -8.73 -15.81 -5.00
C ALA A 115 -9.85 -14.87 -5.50
N PRO A 116 -10.71 -15.31 -6.44
CA PRO A 116 -11.80 -14.51 -6.97
C PRO A 116 -12.65 -13.85 -5.88
N GLU A 117 -13.08 -12.61 -6.12
CA GLU A 117 -13.91 -11.82 -5.19
C GLU A 117 -13.32 -11.55 -3.79
N SER A 118 -12.11 -12.04 -3.49
CA SER A 118 -11.38 -11.62 -2.29
C SER A 118 -10.93 -10.17 -2.40
N ALA A 119 -10.63 -9.53 -1.27
CA ALA A 119 -10.13 -8.17 -1.27
C ALA A 119 -9.05 -7.93 -0.21
N LEU A 120 -7.96 -7.29 -0.63
CA LEU A 120 -6.89 -6.80 0.23
C LEU A 120 -6.91 -5.27 0.28
N CYS A 121 -6.92 -4.72 1.48
CA CYS A 121 -6.60 -3.33 1.77
C CYS A 121 -5.29 -3.31 2.59
N TYR A 122 -4.20 -2.83 2.02
CA TYR A 122 -2.92 -2.70 2.71
C TYR A 122 -2.47 -1.23 2.71
N LEU A 123 -2.69 -0.55 3.84
CA LEU A 123 -2.36 0.86 4.02
C LEU A 123 -1.42 1.02 5.23
N PRO A 124 -0.12 0.67 5.11
CA PRO A 124 0.83 0.77 6.20
C PRO A 124 1.26 2.21 6.47
N ASP A 125 1.90 2.46 7.61
CA ASP A 125 2.75 3.64 7.80
C ASP A 125 3.96 3.59 6.83
N PRO A 126 4.58 4.73 6.49
CA PRO A 126 5.71 4.74 5.57
C PRO A 126 6.92 4.04 6.18
N VAL A 127 7.74 3.43 5.32
CA VAL A 127 9.07 2.96 5.71
C VAL A 127 9.94 4.17 6.06
N GLN A 128 10.69 4.08 7.17
CA GLN A 128 11.57 5.14 7.65
C GLN A 128 13.02 4.65 7.64
N PRO A 129 13.77 4.87 6.55
CA PRO A 129 15.17 4.49 6.48
C PRO A 129 16.03 5.46 7.27
N PHE A 130 16.89 4.95 8.16
CA PHE A 130 17.85 5.78 8.88
C PHE A 130 19.09 6.05 8.04
N ALA A 131 19.92 7.00 8.48
CA ALA A 131 21.19 7.24 7.83
C ALA A 131 22.00 5.93 7.70
N GLN A 132 22.59 5.74 6.52
CA GLN A 132 23.42 4.57 6.20
C GLN A 132 22.69 3.21 6.24
N SER A 133 21.36 3.15 6.14
CA SER A 133 20.64 1.89 5.93
C SER A 133 20.76 1.38 4.48
N PHE A 134 20.70 0.07 4.27
CA PHE A 134 20.64 -0.54 2.93
C PHE A 134 19.50 -1.57 2.91
N PHE A 135 18.44 -1.26 2.15
CA PHE A 135 17.22 -2.06 2.14
C PHE A 135 16.65 -2.30 0.74
N GLU A 136 16.07 -3.49 0.54
CA GLU A 136 15.22 -3.80 -0.61
C GLU A 136 13.94 -4.51 -0.18
N GLN A 137 12.82 -4.10 -0.76
CA GLN A 137 11.55 -4.81 -0.67
C GLN A 137 11.00 -5.24 -2.02
N SER A 138 10.30 -6.38 -2.01
CA SER A 138 9.57 -6.92 -3.16
C SER A 138 8.20 -7.40 -2.70
N GLN A 139 7.15 -6.85 -3.30
CA GLN A 139 5.76 -7.19 -3.01
C GLN A 139 5.10 -7.70 -4.30
N THR A 140 4.63 -8.94 -4.26
CA THR A 140 4.02 -9.62 -5.39
C THR A 140 2.56 -9.91 -5.08
N TYR A 141 1.66 -9.40 -5.91
CA TYR A 141 0.22 -9.60 -5.81
C TYR A 141 -0.26 -10.48 -6.96
N ASN A 142 -0.67 -11.70 -6.64
CA ASN A 142 -1.11 -12.73 -7.55
C ASN A 142 -2.64 -12.79 -7.54
N ILE A 143 -3.27 -12.17 -8.53
CA ILE A 143 -4.72 -12.22 -8.70
C ILE A 143 -5.07 -13.49 -9.48
N LEU A 144 -5.67 -14.46 -8.79
CA LEU A 144 -6.09 -15.73 -9.36
C LEU A 144 -7.38 -15.51 -10.15
N LEU A 145 -7.34 -15.74 -11.47
CA LEU A 145 -8.53 -15.63 -12.30
C LEU A 145 -9.40 -16.88 -12.17
N PRO A 146 -10.74 -16.73 -12.13
CA PRO A 146 -11.63 -17.88 -12.05
C PRO A 146 -11.58 -18.70 -13.33
N ALA A 147 -11.74 -20.03 -13.19
CA ALA A 147 -11.85 -20.94 -14.34
C ALA A 147 -13.11 -20.68 -15.18
N THR A 148 -14.14 -20.09 -14.57
CA THR A 148 -15.42 -19.76 -15.20
C THR A 148 -15.65 -18.25 -15.15
N GLY A 149 -16.30 -17.68 -16.16
CA GLY A 149 -16.56 -16.23 -16.25
C GLY A 149 -17.63 -15.70 -15.27
N VAL A 150 -18.06 -16.49 -14.29
CA VAL A 150 -19.14 -16.14 -13.36
C VAL A 150 -18.64 -15.26 -12.21
N GLN A 151 -17.42 -15.50 -11.73
CA GLN A 151 -16.85 -14.77 -10.59
C GLN A 151 -16.05 -13.56 -11.05
N SER A 152 -16.06 -12.49 -10.25
CA SER A 152 -15.19 -11.34 -10.50
C SER A 152 -13.76 -11.60 -10.00
N ALA A 153 -12.78 -10.97 -10.64
CA ALA A 153 -11.40 -10.98 -10.17
C ALA A 153 -11.28 -10.40 -8.75
N ALA A 154 -10.16 -10.69 -8.08
CA ALA A 154 -9.86 -10.14 -6.77
C ALA A 154 -9.66 -8.61 -6.78
N ASN A 155 -9.69 -8.03 -5.58
CA ASN A 155 -9.62 -6.59 -5.37
C ASN A 155 -8.41 -6.22 -4.51
N LEU A 156 -7.75 -5.13 -4.87
CA LEU A 156 -6.48 -4.70 -4.29
C LEU A 156 -6.48 -3.18 -4.12
N CYS A 157 -6.23 -2.71 -2.89
CA CYS A 157 -5.87 -1.33 -2.59
C CYS A 157 -4.63 -1.36 -1.70
N VAL A 158 -3.49 -0.95 -2.25
CA VAL A 158 -2.18 -1.09 -1.60
C VAL A 158 -1.44 0.24 -1.65
N LEU A 159 -0.94 0.67 -0.52
CA LEU A 159 -0.03 1.80 -0.39
C LEU A 159 1.38 1.28 -0.08
N ASP A 160 2.35 1.71 -0.88
CA ASP A 160 3.77 1.54 -0.60
C ASP A 160 4.46 2.90 -0.67
N TRP A 161 5.17 3.26 0.39
CA TRP A 161 5.72 4.60 0.55
C TRP A 161 6.84 4.66 1.59
N VAL A 162 7.70 5.66 1.41
CA VAL A 162 8.92 5.87 2.17
C VAL A 162 9.05 7.34 2.57
N CYS A 163 9.60 7.59 3.76
CA CYS A 163 9.94 8.92 4.21
C CYS A 163 11.46 9.18 4.23
N ASN A 164 11.85 10.43 4.42
CA ASN A 164 13.25 10.89 4.32
C ASN A 164 14.14 10.54 5.52
N GLY A 165 13.68 9.71 6.45
CA GLY A 165 14.42 9.29 7.64
C GLY A 165 14.04 10.12 8.87
N ARG A 166 15.03 10.67 9.58
CA ARG A 166 14.84 11.41 10.84
C ARG A 166 15.32 12.87 10.72
N PRO A 167 14.47 13.80 10.24
CA PRO A 167 14.84 15.22 10.12
C PRO A 167 15.28 15.86 11.44
N ALA A 168 14.66 15.45 12.56
CA ALA A 168 15.04 15.91 13.90
C ALA A 168 16.48 15.51 14.31
N ASN A 169 17.05 14.49 13.65
CA ASN A 169 18.44 14.06 13.82
C ASN A 169 19.37 14.56 12.70
N GLY A 170 18.90 15.49 11.85
CA GLY A 170 19.66 15.99 10.71
C GLY A 170 19.74 15.02 9.52
N GLU A 171 18.92 13.96 9.51
CA GLU A 171 18.84 13.04 8.39
C GLU A 171 17.84 13.55 7.35
N ASP A 172 18.26 13.53 6.10
CA ASP A 172 17.39 13.80 4.94
C ASP A 172 17.84 12.92 3.78
N TRP A 173 17.08 11.86 3.52
CA TRP A 173 17.39 10.85 2.51
C TRP A 173 18.81 10.28 2.62
N SER A 174 19.34 10.17 3.84
CA SER A 174 20.77 9.91 4.12
C SER A 174 21.13 8.41 4.20
N PHE A 175 20.28 7.53 3.70
CA PHE A 175 20.52 6.09 3.61
C PHE A 175 21.41 5.74 2.42
N PHE A 176 21.98 4.53 2.40
CA PHE A 176 22.78 4.08 1.26
C PHE A 176 21.91 3.71 0.07
N ARG A 177 20.84 2.96 0.33
CA ARG A 177 19.90 2.53 -0.71
C ARG A 177 18.57 2.12 -0.12
N TYR A 178 17.51 2.50 -0.84
CA TYR A 178 16.16 2.01 -0.66
C TYR A 178 15.63 1.56 -2.02
N GLY A 179 15.31 0.27 -2.13
CA GLY A 179 14.63 -0.31 -3.27
C GLY A 179 13.24 -0.80 -2.88
N SER A 180 12.23 -0.43 -3.65
CA SER A 180 10.88 -1.01 -3.53
C SER A 180 10.34 -1.44 -4.87
N ARG A 181 9.90 -2.69 -4.96
CA ARG A 181 9.27 -3.24 -6.16
C ARG A 181 7.90 -3.82 -5.83
N ASN A 182 6.88 -3.32 -6.50
CA ASN A 182 5.53 -3.86 -6.47
C ASN A 182 5.19 -4.47 -7.82
N GLU A 183 4.71 -5.71 -7.82
CA GLU A 183 4.26 -6.40 -9.03
C GLU A 183 2.86 -6.96 -8.86
N VAL A 184 2.01 -6.75 -9.87
CA VAL A 184 0.65 -7.30 -9.91
C VAL A 184 0.54 -8.22 -11.12
N TYR A 185 0.16 -9.47 -10.88
CA TYR A 185 0.01 -10.51 -11.89
C TYR A 185 -1.43 -11.03 -11.94
N PHE A 186 -1.91 -11.33 -13.13
CA PHE A 186 -2.97 -12.32 -13.30
C PHE A 186 -2.37 -13.71 -13.42
N HIS A 187 -2.87 -14.65 -12.63
CA HIS A 187 -2.63 -16.08 -12.80
C HIS A 187 -3.83 -16.68 -13.50
N LEU A 188 -3.62 -17.17 -14.72
CA LEU A 188 -4.67 -17.75 -15.54
C LEU A 188 -4.92 -19.21 -15.12
N PRO A 189 -6.15 -19.74 -15.31
CA PRO A 189 -6.47 -21.14 -15.01
C PRO A 189 -5.64 -22.16 -15.79
N ASP A 190 -5.05 -21.75 -16.91
CA ASP A 190 -4.17 -22.58 -17.75
C ASP A 190 -2.70 -22.60 -17.27
N GLY A 191 -2.41 -21.99 -16.12
CA GLY A 191 -1.09 -21.95 -15.49
C GLY A 191 -0.16 -20.85 -16.00
N ARG A 192 -0.62 -19.97 -16.91
CA ARG A 192 0.17 -18.81 -17.37
C ARG A 192 0.04 -17.62 -16.44
N ASN A 193 1.10 -16.83 -16.35
CA ASN A 193 1.13 -15.59 -15.57
C ASN A 193 1.24 -14.38 -16.50
N ARG A 194 0.44 -13.35 -16.23
CA ARG A 194 0.46 -12.09 -16.98
C ARG A 194 0.75 -10.92 -16.05
N LEU A 195 1.89 -10.25 -16.25
CA LEU A 195 2.24 -9.02 -15.55
C LEU A 195 1.32 -7.86 -15.98
N LEU A 196 0.61 -7.27 -15.03
CA LEU A 196 -0.26 -6.11 -15.24
C LEU A 196 0.46 -4.81 -14.93
N LEU A 197 1.14 -4.77 -13.79
CA LEU A 197 1.82 -3.60 -13.28
C LEU A 197 3.15 -4.01 -12.63
N ARG A 198 4.20 -3.26 -12.92
CA ARG A 198 5.44 -3.25 -12.15
C ARG A 198 5.75 -1.80 -11.78
N ASP A 199 5.73 -1.51 -10.49
CA ASP A 199 6.33 -0.30 -9.95
C ASP A 199 7.69 -0.65 -9.35
N ASN A 200 8.71 0.15 -9.66
CA ASN A 200 10.06 -0.06 -9.16
C ASN A 200 10.69 1.29 -8.79
N VAL A 201 10.71 1.56 -7.49
CA VAL A 201 11.32 2.75 -6.90
C VAL A 201 12.71 2.39 -6.43
N LEU A 202 13.71 3.06 -6.97
CA LEU A 202 15.10 2.92 -6.56
C LEU A 202 15.67 4.28 -6.17
N LEU A 203 16.02 4.41 -4.89
CA LEU A 203 16.67 5.56 -4.31
C LEU A 203 18.05 5.14 -3.83
N ASP A 204 19.07 5.51 -4.59
CA ASP A 204 20.48 5.30 -4.25
C ASP A 204 21.35 6.40 -4.89
N ASP A 205 22.64 6.39 -4.57
CA ASP A 205 23.62 7.31 -5.15
C ASP A 205 24.25 6.78 -6.46
N TYR A 206 23.80 5.62 -6.95
CA TYR A 206 24.42 4.97 -8.11
C TYR A 206 23.93 5.58 -9.43
N GLY A 207 24.87 6.13 -10.20
CA GLY A 207 24.66 6.44 -11.62
C GLY A 207 23.80 7.68 -11.93
N LYS A 208 23.55 8.56 -10.96
CA LYS A 208 22.82 9.83 -11.16
C LYS A 208 23.59 11.01 -10.57
N SER A 209 23.50 12.16 -11.22
CA SER A 209 24.03 13.43 -10.68
C SER A 209 23.21 13.88 -9.47
N GLY A 210 23.90 14.27 -8.40
CA GLY A 210 23.28 14.76 -7.16
C GLY A 210 22.86 13.64 -6.19
N SER A 211 22.85 14.01 -4.92
CA SER A 211 22.36 13.20 -3.79
C SER A 211 20.88 12.84 -3.93
N ILE A 212 20.42 11.83 -3.17
CA ILE A 212 19.00 11.48 -3.11
C ILE A 212 18.14 12.69 -2.72
N SER A 213 18.55 13.45 -1.69
CA SER A 213 17.83 14.64 -1.21
C SER A 213 17.63 15.70 -2.30
N GLU A 214 18.69 16.03 -3.06
CA GLU A 214 18.60 16.99 -4.17
C GLU A 214 17.57 16.57 -5.23
N ARG A 215 17.51 15.26 -5.55
CA ARG A 215 16.54 14.71 -6.51
C ARG A 215 15.12 14.66 -5.96
N MET A 216 14.97 14.48 -4.65
CA MET A 216 13.66 14.53 -3.99
C MET A 216 13.15 15.97 -3.83
N HIS A 217 13.99 16.98 -4.05
CA HIS A 217 13.61 18.38 -4.19
C HIS A 217 12.67 18.89 -3.07
N GLY A 218 13.06 18.63 -1.82
CA GLY A 218 12.33 19.07 -0.63
C GLY A 218 11.12 18.22 -0.26
N LEU A 219 10.85 17.12 -0.97
CA LEU A 219 9.87 16.13 -0.55
C LEU A 219 10.45 15.29 0.60
N ALA A 220 9.67 15.13 1.67
CA ALA A 220 10.01 14.29 2.82
C ALA A 220 9.32 12.92 2.79
N ALA A 221 8.36 12.72 1.89
CA ALA A 221 7.69 11.44 1.67
C ALA A 221 7.42 11.21 0.18
N PHE A 222 7.46 9.95 -0.25
CA PHE A 222 7.13 9.52 -1.59
C PHE A 222 6.39 8.19 -1.55
N GLY A 223 5.31 8.06 -2.32
CA GLY A 223 4.46 6.89 -2.29
C GLY A 223 3.80 6.54 -3.62
N THR A 224 3.47 5.26 -3.74
CA THR A 224 2.67 4.66 -4.80
C THR A 224 1.44 3.99 -4.16
N LEU A 225 0.25 4.44 -4.52
CA LEU A 225 -1.01 3.74 -4.27
C LEU A 225 -1.40 2.94 -5.52
N ILE A 226 -1.68 1.65 -5.36
CA ILE A 226 -2.10 0.73 -6.41
C ILE A 226 -3.53 0.29 -6.10
N VAL A 227 -4.43 0.56 -7.05
CA VAL A 227 -5.85 0.22 -6.95
C VAL A 227 -6.22 -0.70 -8.10
N HIS A 228 -6.85 -1.83 -7.80
CA HIS A 228 -7.37 -2.78 -8.78
C HIS A 228 -8.66 -3.40 -8.26
N GLY A 229 -9.63 -3.62 -9.15
CA GLY A 229 -10.75 -4.53 -8.92
C GLY A 229 -12.09 -3.82 -9.01
N GLN A 230 -13.15 -4.60 -9.06
CA GLN A 230 -14.52 -4.08 -9.17
C GLN A 230 -14.90 -3.28 -7.91
N LEU A 231 -14.48 -3.75 -6.74
CA LEU A 231 -14.78 -3.14 -5.44
C LEU A 231 -14.20 -1.73 -5.34
N PHE A 232 -12.99 -1.51 -5.88
CA PHE A 232 -12.32 -0.21 -5.87
C PHE A 232 -12.43 0.56 -7.19
N ARG A 233 -13.35 0.19 -8.09
CA ARG A 233 -13.49 0.87 -9.40
C ARG A 233 -13.83 2.35 -9.20
N ARG A 234 -14.77 2.65 -8.30
CA ARG A 234 -15.19 4.03 -8.00
C ARG A 234 -14.02 4.84 -7.44
N LEU A 235 -13.28 4.26 -6.49
CA LEU A 235 -12.06 4.86 -5.96
C LEU A 235 -11.00 5.16 -7.05
N GLY A 236 -10.70 4.19 -7.91
CA GLY A 236 -9.77 4.40 -9.01
C GLY A 236 -10.23 5.51 -9.97
N GLN A 237 -11.53 5.53 -10.29
CA GLN A 237 -12.12 6.56 -11.16
C GLN A 237 -12.08 7.94 -10.50
N PHE A 238 -12.36 8.03 -9.20
CA PHE A 238 -12.29 9.26 -8.42
C PHE A 238 -10.90 9.88 -8.49
N PHE A 239 -9.82 9.10 -8.25
CA PHE A 239 -8.45 9.60 -8.40
C PHE A 239 -8.14 10.10 -9.82
N MET A 240 -8.64 9.41 -10.85
CA MET A 240 -8.45 9.83 -12.24
C MET A 240 -9.17 11.14 -12.55
N ASP A 241 -10.38 11.34 -12.03
CA ASP A 241 -11.17 12.54 -12.28
C ASP A 241 -10.67 13.74 -11.47
N GLU A 242 -10.28 13.52 -10.22
CA GLU A 242 -9.59 14.52 -9.41
C GLU A 242 -8.28 14.95 -10.06
N PHE A 243 -7.48 14.01 -10.59
CA PHE A 243 -6.23 14.36 -11.25
C PHE A 243 -6.45 15.15 -12.55
N LYS A 244 -7.48 14.82 -13.33
CA LYS A 244 -7.85 15.60 -14.53
C LYS A 244 -8.25 17.04 -14.19
N ALA A 245 -8.87 17.24 -13.02
CA ALA A 245 -9.30 18.54 -12.54
C ALA A 245 -8.17 19.38 -11.91
N VAL A 246 -6.97 18.83 -11.72
CA VAL A 246 -5.81 19.59 -11.20
C VAL A 246 -5.40 20.66 -12.23
N PRO A 247 -5.22 21.93 -11.82
CA PRO A 247 -4.77 23.00 -12.70
C PRO A 247 -3.41 22.66 -13.33
N ARG A 248 -3.33 22.64 -14.67
CA ARG A 248 -2.07 22.39 -15.37
C ARG A 248 -1.19 23.64 -15.40
N ILE A 249 0.11 23.47 -15.19
CA ILE A 249 1.09 24.54 -15.32
C ILE A 249 1.01 25.12 -16.74
N GLY A 250 0.75 26.42 -16.87
CA GLY A 250 0.62 27.13 -18.15
C GLY A 250 -0.78 27.08 -18.78
N GLY A 251 -1.74 26.36 -18.18
CA GLY A 251 -3.15 26.45 -18.57
C GLY A 251 -3.74 27.77 -18.10
N ARG A 252 -4.06 28.68 -19.01
CA ARG A 252 -4.97 29.80 -18.72
C ARG A 252 -6.26 29.23 -18.11
N ARG A 253 -6.69 29.76 -16.97
CA ARG A 253 -8.05 29.57 -16.43
C ARG A 253 -9.06 30.12 -17.43
N TRP A 254 -9.59 29.29 -18.30
CA TRP A 254 -10.66 29.65 -19.24
C TRP A 254 -12.06 29.41 -18.65
N ASP A 255 -12.12 28.74 -17.51
CA ASP A 255 -13.30 28.29 -16.77
C ASP A 255 -13.93 29.38 -15.88
N THR A 256 -13.74 30.66 -16.21
CA THR A 256 -14.49 31.78 -15.60
C THR A 256 -15.69 32.22 -16.44
N GLY A 257 -16.29 31.32 -17.23
CA GLY A 257 -17.52 31.64 -17.95
C GLY A 257 -18.05 30.54 -18.85
N SER A 258 -18.89 29.67 -18.27
CA SER A 258 -20.05 29.11 -18.97
C SER A 258 -20.97 28.50 -17.92
N ASP A 259 -22.03 29.24 -17.62
CA ASP A 259 -23.20 28.87 -16.85
C ASP A 259 -23.98 27.81 -17.65
N ASP A 260 -23.70 26.54 -17.40
CA ASP A 260 -24.53 25.42 -17.86
C ASP A 260 -24.66 24.42 -16.71
N GLY A 261 -25.89 24.36 -16.19
CA GLY A 261 -26.21 23.87 -14.85
C GLY A 261 -25.99 22.38 -14.61
N HIS A 262 -25.43 22.10 -13.42
CA HIS A 262 -25.72 20.96 -12.57
C HIS A 262 -25.37 21.33 -11.11
N ASP A 263 -26.39 21.44 -10.24
CA ASP A 263 -26.25 21.84 -8.82
C ASP A 263 -25.38 20.89 -7.97
N GLU A 264 -25.00 19.70 -8.47
CA GLU A 264 -24.00 18.82 -7.82
C GLU A 264 -22.57 19.37 -7.93
N SER A 265 -22.31 20.33 -8.83
CA SER A 265 -20.97 20.85 -9.11
C SER A 265 -20.42 21.78 -8.02
N ASP A 266 -21.27 22.37 -7.17
CA ASP A 266 -20.83 23.34 -6.15
C ASP A 266 -20.19 22.67 -4.93
N ALA A 267 -20.82 21.65 -4.35
CA ALA A 267 -20.28 21.03 -3.13
C ALA A 267 -18.96 20.28 -3.39
N ALA A 268 -18.88 19.55 -4.51
CA ALA A 268 -17.67 18.83 -4.90
C ALA A 268 -16.54 19.80 -5.30
N SER A 269 -16.84 20.88 -6.03
CA SER A 269 -15.84 21.89 -6.37
C SER A 269 -15.34 22.65 -5.14
N VAL A 270 -16.22 22.95 -4.18
CA VAL A 270 -15.83 23.55 -2.89
C VAL A 270 -14.91 22.62 -2.11
N ARG A 271 -15.26 21.33 -1.97
CA ARG A 271 -14.39 20.33 -1.32
C ARG A 271 -13.02 20.24 -2.00
N ARG A 272 -13.00 20.17 -3.33
CA ARG A 272 -11.76 20.15 -4.12
C ARG A 272 -10.92 21.42 -3.91
N SER A 273 -11.55 22.59 -3.91
CA SER A 273 -10.89 23.88 -3.66
C SER A 273 -10.25 23.93 -2.28
N VAL A 274 -10.95 23.43 -1.24
CA VAL A 274 -10.41 23.31 0.12
C VAL A 274 -9.23 22.33 0.15
N ARG A 275 -9.37 21.14 -0.45
CA ARG A 275 -8.27 20.17 -0.54
C ARG A 275 -7.06 20.77 -1.25
N HIS A 276 -7.24 21.45 -2.38
CA HIS A 276 -6.14 22.04 -3.14
C HIS A 276 -5.34 23.07 -2.31
N LYS A 277 -6.00 23.85 -1.46
CA LYS A 277 -5.31 24.74 -0.52
C LYS A 277 -4.41 23.96 0.45
N HIS A 278 -4.89 22.84 0.97
CA HIS A 278 -4.08 21.95 1.81
C HIS A 278 -2.94 21.29 1.02
N GLU A 279 -3.17 20.84 -0.22
CA GLU A 279 -2.13 20.28 -1.08
C GLU A 279 -0.99 21.29 -1.31
N VAL A 280 -1.31 22.56 -1.59
CA VAL A 280 -0.32 23.62 -1.72
C VAL A 280 0.44 23.87 -0.41
N ALA A 281 -0.27 23.92 0.72
CA ALA A 281 0.33 24.13 2.03
C ALA A 281 1.28 22.99 2.44
N ASP A 282 0.88 21.74 2.19
CA ASP A 282 1.65 20.54 2.49
C ASP A 282 2.72 20.23 1.40
N GLY A 283 2.79 21.06 0.35
CA GLY A 283 3.70 20.88 -0.78
C GLY A 283 3.52 19.55 -1.49
N LEU A 284 2.28 19.09 -1.59
CA LEU A 284 1.92 17.83 -2.20
C LEU A 284 2.02 17.91 -3.72
N LEU A 285 2.67 16.92 -4.31
CA LEU A 285 2.70 16.66 -5.74
C LEU A 285 2.17 15.27 -5.99
N TRP A 286 1.23 15.10 -6.90
CA TRP A 286 0.68 13.78 -7.19
C TRP A 286 0.23 13.64 -8.65
N SER A 287 0.11 12.38 -9.08
CA SER A 287 -0.34 12.00 -10.41
C SER A 287 -1.13 10.69 -10.34
N SER A 288 -2.05 10.49 -11.29
CA SER A 288 -2.83 9.26 -11.42
C SER A 288 -2.80 8.75 -12.86
N ALA A 289 -2.66 7.43 -13.02
CA ALA A 289 -2.64 6.78 -14.33
C ALA A 289 -3.32 5.41 -14.29
N ALA A 290 -4.04 5.08 -15.36
CA ALA A 290 -4.63 3.75 -15.56
C ALA A 290 -3.69 2.87 -16.41
N VAL A 291 -3.37 1.67 -15.92
CA VAL A 291 -2.48 0.70 -16.58
C VAL A 291 -3.07 -0.70 -16.43
N ARG A 292 -3.50 -1.30 -17.55
CA ARG A 292 -3.94 -2.72 -17.63
C ARG A 292 -4.92 -3.15 -16.53
N GLY A 293 -5.89 -2.30 -16.20
CA GLY A 293 -6.91 -2.57 -15.17
C GLY A 293 -6.52 -2.14 -13.74
N CYS A 294 -5.29 -1.67 -13.54
CA CYS A 294 -4.86 -1.00 -12.31
C CYS A 294 -4.98 0.53 -12.48
N VAL A 295 -5.30 1.24 -11.40
CA VAL A 295 -5.04 2.68 -11.26
C VAL A 295 -3.86 2.84 -10.32
N VAL A 296 -2.87 3.62 -10.74
CA VAL A 296 -1.65 3.89 -9.99
C VAL A 296 -1.59 5.38 -9.69
N VAL A 297 -1.54 5.70 -8.40
CA VAL A 297 -1.39 7.08 -7.93
C VAL A 297 -0.01 7.22 -7.32
N LYS A 298 0.80 8.13 -7.87
CA LYS A 298 2.09 8.49 -7.28
C LYS A 298 1.99 9.83 -6.61
N PHE A 299 2.54 9.97 -5.42
CA PHE A 299 2.54 11.22 -4.70
C PHE A 299 3.85 11.45 -3.94
N GLY A 300 4.14 12.71 -3.66
CA GLY A 300 5.14 13.13 -2.70
C GLY A 300 4.66 14.34 -1.92
N ALA A 301 5.13 14.49 -0.69
CA ALA A 301 4.75 15.57 0.22
C ALA A 301 5.97 16.12 0.96
N LYS A 302 5.91 17.37 1.45
CA LYS A 302 6.96 17.96 2.31
C LYS A 302 6.98 17.40 3.72
N SER A 303 5.97 16.63 4.11
CA SER A 303 5.90 15.92 5.38
C SER A 303 5.09 14.62 5.24
N VAL A 304 5.38 13.64 6.10
CA VAL A 304 4.56 12.41 6.19
C VAL A 304 3.11 12.74 6.55
N GLU A 305 2.91 13.66 7.48
CA GLU A 305 1.58 14.09 7.93
C GLU A 305 0.75 14.75 6.82
N GLY A 306 1.39 15.55 5.96
CA GLY A 306 0.73 16.10 4.77
C GLY A 306 0.27 15.00 3.80
N GLY A 307 1.12 13.99 3.58
CA GLY A 307 0.75 12.81 2.79
C GLY A 307 -0.39 12.01 3.41
N LYS A 308 -0.36 11.76 4.73
CA LYS A 308 -1.43 11.10 5.48
C LYS A 308 -2.75 11.85 5.36
N ARG A 309 -2.74 13.15 5.65
CA ARG A 309 -3.93 14.01 5.62
C ARG A 309 -4.56 14.05 4.22
N TRP A 310 -3.74 14.21 3.18
CA TRP A 310 -4.23 14.19 1.80
C TRP A 310 -4.84 12.84 1.44
N LEU A 311 -4.10 11.74 1.62
CA LEU A 311 -4.58 10.43 1.22
C LEU A 311 -5.84 10.04 2.01
N LYS A 312 -5.87 10.34 3.31
CA LYS A 312 -7.05 10.17 4.14
C LYS A 312 -8.25 10.94 3.59
N SER A 313 -8.08 12.23 3.30
CA SER A 313 -9.14 13.06 2.73
C SER A 313 -9.66 12.52 1.40
N MET A 314 -8.79 12.01 0.53
CA MET A 314 -9.19 11.41 -0.76
C MET A 314 -10.01 10.13 -0.56
N LEU A 315 -9.57 9.25 0.35
CA LEU A 315 -10.24 7.98 0.64
C LEU A 315 -11.57 8.18 1.39
N GLU A 316 -11.65 9.16 2.28
CA GLU A 316 -12.87 9.51 3.02
C GLU A 316 -13.92 10.18 2.13
N GLU A 317 -13.51 11.06 1.21
CA GLU A 317 -14.44 11.71 0.29
C GLU A 317 -15.10 10.72 -0.67
N GLU A 318 -14.34 9.74 -1.18
CA GLU A 318 -14.91 8.70 -2.05
C GLU A 318 -15.67 7.62 -1.25
N GLY A 319 -15.15 7.23 -0.09
CA GLY A 319 -15.87 6.47 0.93
C GLY A 319 -15.94 4.94 0.74
N SER A 320 -15.61 4.38 -0.42
CA SER A 320 -15.73 2.94 -0.69
C SER A 320 -14.89 2.09 0.25
N LEU A 321 -13.72 2.59 0.65
CA LEU A 321 -12.80 1.85 1.48
C LEU A 321 -13.33 1.65 2.91
N ILE A 322 -13.94 2.69 3.49
CA ILE A 322 -14.61 2.62 4.79
C ILE A 322 -15.89 1.78 4.69
N GLN A 323 -16.64 1.90 3.60
CA GLN A 323 -17.84 1.10 3.36
C GLN A 323 -17.53 -0.41 3.31
N GLU A 324 -16.44 -0.79 2.64
CA GLU A 324 -16.09 -2.20 2.38
C GLU A 324 -15.23 -2.84 3.49
N PHE A 325 -14.36 -2.07 4.15
CA PHE A 325 -13.42 -2.59 5.16
C PHE A 325 -13.63 -2.02 6.57
N GLY A 326 -14.47 -1.00 6.72
CA GLY A 326 -14.68 -0.29 7.98
C GLY A 326 -13.54 0.69 8.33
N GLU A 327 -13.78 1.47 9.38
CA GLU A 327 -12.88 2.51 9.91
C GLU A 327 -11.44 2.04 10.20
N ARG A 328 -11.26 0.74 10.51
CA ARG A 328 -9.94 0.18 10.84
C ARG A 328 -8.97 0.26 9.67
N ALA A 329 -9.45 0.23 8.43
CA ALA A 329 -8.60 0.31 7.25
C ALA A 329 -7.85 1.63 7.14
N MET A 330 -8.32 2.69 7.82
CA MET A 330 -7.74 4.03 7.78
C MET A 330 -6.75 4.32 8.92
N LEU A 331 -6.48 3.37 9.82
CA LEU A 331 -5.76 3.64 11.07
C LEU A 331 -4.34 4.22 10.89
N CYS A 332 -3.56 3.77 9.90
CA CYS A 332 -2.21 4.30 9.65
C CYS A 332 -2.22 5.69 8.98
N LEU A 333 -3.38 6.15 8.51
CA LEU A 333 -3.55 7.48 7.90
C LEU A 333 -4.13 8.51 8.89
N ARG A 334 -4.41 8.11 10.14
CA ARG A 334 -4.97 8.97 11.17
C ARG A 334 -3.97 9.95 11.75
#